data_AF-A0A3B0S5G9-F1
#
_entry.id   AF-A0A3B0S5G9-F1
#
_cell.length_a   1.000
_cell.length_b   1.000
_cell.length_c   1.000
_cell.angle_alpha   90.00
_cell.angle_beta   90.00
_cell.angle_gamma   90.00
#
_symmetry.space_group_name_H-M   'P 1'
#
loop_
_entity.id
_entity.type
_entity.pdbx_description
1 polymer ?
#
loop_
_entity_poly.entity_id
_entity_poly.type
_entity_poly.pdbx_seq_one_letter_code
_entity_poly.pdbx_strand_id
1 'polypeptide(L)'
;NDAKGGDLPPRKECAPAWREPLLGALPNIETAILVGGYAQKWHLGKGAKKTLTETVTDWRDFTPAFFPTPHPSWRNTGWLKKNPWFETDLLPVLKRRVRKLLG
;
A
#
# COMPACT_ATOMS: atom_id res chain seq x y z
N ASN A 1 0.59 11.31 17.87
CA ASN A 1 0.14 12.02 16.65
C ASN A 1 1.06 13.20 16.39
N ASP A 2 1.29 13.55 15.12
CA ASP A 2 1.98 14.77 14.74
C ASP A 2 1.19 16.02 15.17
N ALA A 3 1.80 17.20 15.01
CA ALA A 3 1.20 18.49 15.40
C ALA A 3 -0.11 18.82 14.67
N LYS A 4 -0.52 18.02 13.68
CA LYS A 4 -1.72 18.18 12.86
C LYS A 4 -2.65 16.96 12.96
N GLY A 5 -2.54 16.17 14.03
CA GLY A 5 -3.43 15.03 14.33
C GLY A 5 -3.26 13.80 13.43
N GLY A 6 -2.14 13.68 12.71
CA GLY A 6 -1.82 12.51 11.90
C GLY A 6 -0.88 11.54 12.62
N ASP A 7 -0.70 10.36 12.04
CA ASP A 7 0.26 9.39 12.55
C ASP A 7 1.70 9.91 12.38
N LEU A 8 2.55 9.60 13.35
CA LEU A 8 3.98 9.85 13.23
C LEU A 8 4.57 8.93 12.13
N PRO A 9 5.66 9.34 11.47
CA PRO A 9 6.34 8.45 10.53
C PRO A 9 6.77 7.14 11.22
N PRO A 10 6.87 6.03 10.46
CA PRO A 10 7.37 4.77 11.01
C PRO A 10 8.74 4.96 11.67
N ARG A 11 8.91 4.37 12.86
CA ARG A 11 10.20 4.31 13.56
C ARG A 11 11.25 3.62 12.68
N LYS A 12 12.42 4.25 12.52
CA LYS A 12 13.46 3.85 11.56
C LYS A 12 14.12 2.53 11.94
N GLU A 13 14.23 2.26 13.23
CA GLU A 13 14.77 1.04 13.82
C GLU A 13 13.88 -0.19 13.57
N CYS A 14 12.58 0.00 13.31
CA CYS A 14 11.66 -1.11 13.22
C CYS A 14 11.85 -1.97 11.97
N ALA A 15 12.13 -1.35 10.82
CA ALA A 15 12.28 -2.10 9.58
C ALA A 15 13.53 -3.00 9.60
N PRO A 16 14.73 -2.49 9.96
CA PRO A 16 15.93 -3.31 10.04
C PRO A 16 15.84 -4.43 11.09
N ALA A 17 15.16 -4.18 12.21
CA ALA A 17 15.11 -5.14 13.31
C ALA A 17 14.16 -6.33 13.05
N TRP A 18 13.02 -6.10 12.39
CA TRP A 18 11.94 -7.09 12.38
C TRP A 18 11.39 -7.45 11.00
N ARG A 19 11.54 -6.60 9.98
CA ARG A 19 10.74 -6.76 8.77
C ARG A 19 11.12 -7.99 7.95
N GLU A 20 12.40 -8.17 7.63
CA GLU A 20 12.86 -9.33 6.87
C GLU A 20 12.67 -10.65 7.63
N PRO A 21 13.03 -10.77 8.93
CA PRO A 21 12.75 -11.99 9.69
C PRO A 21 11.26 -12.34 9.75
N LEU A 22 10.40 -11.35 9.95
CA LEU A 22 8.94 -11.56 10.02
C LEU A 22 8.40 -12.06 8.68
N LEU A 23 8.76 -11.43 7.57
CA LEU A 23 8.27 -11.82 6.25
C LEU A 23 8.86 -13.18 5.82
N GLY A 24 10.09 -13.50 6.21
CA GLY A 24 10.69 -14.82 6.01
C GLY A 24 9.94 -15.93 6.73
N ALA A 25 9.29 -15.63 7.86
CA ALA A 25 8.44 -16.57 8.60
C ALA A 25 7.02 -16.72 8.04
N LEU A 26 6.66 -15.96 7.00
CA LEU A 26 5.33 -15.97 6.36
C LEU A 26 5.45 -16.40 4.88
N PRO A 27 5.77 -17.68 4.60
CA PRO A 27 6.11 -18.13 3.25
C PRO A 27 4.94 -18.11 2.24
N ASN A 28 3.71 -18.06 2.74
CA ASN A 28 2.50 -18.19 1.91
C ASN A 28 1.83 -16.83 1.61
N ILE A 29 2.58 -15.74 1.61
CA ILE A 29 2.05 -14.42 1.23
C ILE A 29 1.79 -14.40 -0.28
N GLU A 30 0.53 -14.47 -0.66
CA GLU A 30 0.09 -14.42 -2.06
C GLU A 30 -0.24 -13.01 -2.59
N THR A 31 -0.52 -12.07 -1.69
CA THR A 31 -0.84 -10.67 -2.00
C THR A 31 -0.51 -9.80 -0.80
N ALA A 32 0.08 -8.62 -1.04
CA ALA A 32 0.28 -7.59 -0.04
C ALA A 32 -0.39 -6.26 -0.45
N ILE A 33 -1.06 -5.62 0.52
CA ILE A 33 -1.67 -4.30 0.34
C ILE A 33 -0.67 -3.26 0.86
N LEU A 34 -0.13 -2.43 -0.04
CA LEU A 34 0.95 -1.49 0.26
C LEU A 34 0.37 -0.12 0.63
N VAL A 35 0.10 0.06 1.93
CA VAL A 35 -0.55 1.27 2.45
C VAL A 35 0.47 2.41 2.61
N GLY A 36 0.36 3.41 1.74
CA GLY A 36 1.16 4.62 1.79
C GLY A 36 2.59 4.49 1.23
N GLY A 37 3.25 5.64 1.05
CA GLY A 37 4.51 5.72 0.31
C GLY A 37 5.69 4.97 0.95
N TYR A 38 5.72 4.83 2.27
CA TYR A 38 6.77 4.06 2.96
C TYR A 38 6.70 2.57 2.61
N ALA A 39 5.51 1.98 2.62
CA ALA A 39 5.31 0.58 2.26
C ALA A 39 5.60 0.37 0.77
N GLN A 40 5.10 1.24 -0.09
CA GLN A 40 5.30 1.19 -1.54
C GLN A 40 6.79 1.24 -1.92
N LYS A 41 7.53 2.21 -1.39
CA LYS A 41 8.98 2.35 -1.66
C LYS A 41 9.78 1.11 -1.24
N TRP A 42 9.41 0.51 -0.11
CA TRP A 42 10.14 -0.65 0.39
C TRP A 42 9.85 -1.90 -0.44
N HIS A 43 8.57 -2.24 -0.64
CA HIS A 43 8.19 -3.45 -1.37
C HIS A 43 8.50 -3.38 -2.88
N LEU A 44 8.34 -2.21 -3.50
CA LEU A 44 8.51 -2.05 -4.95
C LEU A 44 9.93 -1.62 -5.33
N GLY A 45 10.75 -1.13 -4.40
CA GLY A 45 12.11 -0.67 -4.65
C GLY A 45 12.18 0.33 -5.82
N LYS A 46 12.96 0.00 -6.85
CA LYS A 46 13.09 0.81 -8.08
C LYS A 46 11.81 0.85 -8.92
N GLY A 47 10.86 -0.06 -8.69
CA GLY A 47 9.55 -0.07 -9.35
C GLY A 47 8.56 0.94 -8.77
N ALA A 48 8.81 1.49 -7.57
CA ALA A 48 8.00 2.59 -7.05
C ALA A 48 8.16 3.81 -7.96
N LYS A 49 7.04 4.44 -8.33
CA LYS A 49 7.06 5.66 -9.15
C LYS A 49 7.49 6.86 -8.28
N LYS A 50 7.71 8.02 -8.92
CA LYS A 50 8.24 9.22 -8.25
C LYS A 50 7.31 9.70 -7.12
N THR A 51 6.00 9.55 -7.28
CA THR A 51 5.00 9.95 -6.30
C THR A 51 4.09 8.78 -5.86
N LEU A 52 3.44 8.97 -4.70
CA LEU A 52 2.39 8.06 -4.22
C LEU A 52 1.29 7.92 -5.29
N THR A 53 0.79 9.04 -5.81
CA THR A 53 -0.29 9.05 -6.80
C THR A 53 0.08 8.25 -8.03
N GLU A 54 1.23 8.50 -8.64
CA GLU A 54 1.67 7.74 -9.82
C GLU A 54 1.79 6.25 -9.53
N THR A 55 2.33 5.87 -8.36
CA THR A 55 2.45 4.47 -7.98
C THR A 55 1.07 3.81 -7.81
N VAL A 56 0.10 4.52 -7.23
CA VAL A 56 -1.28 4.01 -7.08
C VAL A 56 -2.01 4.02 -8.42
N THR A 57 -1.73 4.97 -9.32
CA THR A 57 -2.34 5.03 -10.66
C THR A 57 -1.90 3.85 -11.52
N ASP A 58 -0.62 3.50 -11.47
CA ASP A 58 -0.02 2.38 -12.20
C ASP A 58 -0.19 1.05 -11.46
N TRP A 59 -1.20 0.91 -10.60
CA TRP A 59 -1.38 -0.25 -9.73
C TRP A 59 -1.39 -1.59 -10.48
N ARG A 60 -1.84 -1.60 -11.74
CA ARG A 60 -1.92 -2.79 -12.59
C ARG A 60 -0.54 -3.41 -12.85
N ASP A 61 0.53 -2.61 -12.88
CA ASP A 61 1.91 -3.07 -13.07
C ASP A 61 2.40 -3.98 -11.93
N PHE A 62 1.79 -3.88 -10.75
CA PHE A 62 2.23 -4.59 -9.54
C PHE A 62 1.30 -5.74 -9.13
N THR A 63 0.15 -5.87 -9.78
CA THR A 63 -0.83 -6.92 -9.46
C THR A 63 -0.45 -8.28 -10.07
N PRO A 64 -0.87 -9.41 -9.47
CA PRO A 64 -1.68 -9.54 -8.24
C PRO A 64 -0.86 -9.56 -6.94
N ALA A 65 0.46 -9.49 -7.03
CA ALA A 65 1.34 -9.60 -5.86
C ALA A 65 1.20 -8.38 -4.92
N PHE A 66 1.08 -7.18 -5.48
CA PHE A 66 1.01 -5.95 -4.71
C PHE A 66 -0.15 -5.06 -5.14
N PHE A 67 -0.81 -4.46 -4.15
CA PHE A 67 -1.83 -3.43 -4.37
C PHE A 67 -1.41 -2.15 -3.64
N PRO A 68 -0.80 -1.16 -4.34
CA PRO A 68 -0.50 0.13 -3.74
C PRO A 68 -1.78 0.90 -3.43
N THR A 69 -1.90 1.41 -2.21
CA THR A 69 -3.05 2.22 -1.78
C THR A 69 -2.59 3.48 -1.04
N PRO A 70 -3.38 4.56 -1.07
CA PRO A 70 -3.16 5.68 -0.16
C PRO A 70 -3.43 5.24 1.29
N HIS A 71 -2.87 5.97 2.26
CA HIS A 71 -3.18 5.72 3.67
C HIS A 71 -4.67 5.98 3.96
N PRO A 72 -5.38 5.15 4.75
CA PRO A 72 -6.82 5.32 4.99
C PRO A 72 -7.15 6.46 5.98
N SER A 73 -6.32 7.49 6.10
CA SER A 73 -6.58 8.65 6.98
C SER A 73 -7.39 9.74 6.28
N TRP A 74 -8.08 10.57 7.07
CA TRP A 74 -8.86 11.72 6.61
C TRP A 74 -8.08 12.68 5.70
N ARG A 75 -6.74 12.71 5.83
CA ARG A 75 -5.85 13.49 4.96
C ARG A 75 -5.95 13.09 3.49
N ASN A 76 -6.33 11.85 3.20
CA ASN A 76 -6.50 11.35 1.84
C ASN A 76 -7.93 11.50 1.30
N THR A 77 -8.89 12.03 2.06
CA THR A 77 -10.25 12.27 1.55
C THR A 77 -10.26 13.21 0.34
N GLY A 78 -9.44 14.26 0.36
CA GLY A 78 -9.29 15.16 -0.80
C GLY A 78 -8.66 14.46 -2.02
N TRP A 79 -7.75 13.51 -1.78
CA TRP A 79 -7.16 12.70 -2.84
C TRP A 79 -8.18 11.74 -3.45
N LEU A 80 -8.97 11.04 -2.64
CA LEU A 80 -10.02 10.11 -3.09
C LEU A 80 -11.07 10.83 -3.95
N LYS A 81 -11.52 12.02 -3.52
CA LYS A 81 -12.45 12.85 -4.30
C LYS A 81 -11.90 13.24 -5.68
N LYS A 82 -10.59 13.42 -5.81
CA LYS A 82 -9.91 13.74 -7.08
C LYS A 82 -9.57 12.51 -7.91
N ASN A 83 -9.62 11.31 -7.32
CA ASN A 83 -9.22 10.05 -7.94
C ASN A 83 -10.34 9.00 -7.77
N PRO A 84 -11.54 9.24 -8.33
CA PRO A 84 -12.69 8.33 -8.16
C PRO A 84 -12.42 6.92 -8.72
N TRP A 85 -11.50 6.82 -9.69
CA TRP A 85 -11.02 5.55 -10.24
C TRP A 85 -10.43 4.60 -9.19
N PHE A 86 -9.95 5.11 -8.05
CA PHE A 86 -9.50 4.26 -6.96
C PHE A 86 -10.65 3.35 -6.48
N GLU A 87 -11.84 3.91 -6.32
CA GLU A 87 -13.02 3.18 -5.86
C GLU A 87 -13.70 2.38 -6.97
N THR A 88 -13.71 2.88 -8.20
CA THR A 88 -14.40 2.22 -9.32
C THR A 88 -13.56 1.14 -10.00
N ASP A 89 -12.23 1.23 -9.93
CA ASP A 89 -11.34 0.36 -10.71
C ASP A 89 -10.44 -0.49 -9.82
N LEU A 90 -9.66 0.13 -8.91
CA LEU A 90 -8.70 -0.59 -8.08
C LEU A 90 -9.42 -1.42 -7.01
N LEU A 91 -10.29 -0.79 -6.21
CA LEU A 91 -10.96 -1.46 -5.10
C LEU A 91 -11.76 -2.72 -5.50
N PRO A 92 -12.52 -2.75 -6.62
CA PRO A 92 -13.23 -3.97 -7.02
C PRO A 92 -12.28 -5.12 -7.35
N VAL A 93 -11.13 -4.83 -7.99
CA VAL A 93 -10.12 -5.84 -8.30
C VAL A 93 -9.45 -6.36 -7.03
N LEU A 94 -9.08 -5.46 -6.12
CA LEU A 94 -8.54 -5.84 -4.81
C LEU A 94 -9.52 -6.71 -4.02
N LYS A 95 -10.79 -6.30 -3.91
CA LYS A 95 -11.84 -7.07 -3.23
C LYS A 95 -12.00 -8.47 -3.84
N ARG A 96 -11.97 -8.58 -5.18
CA ARG A 96 -12.04 -9.88 -5.87
C ARG A 96 -10.82 -10.75 -5.58
N ARG A 97 -9.61 -10.18 -5.57
CA ARG A 97 -8.38 -10.92 -5.22
C ARG A 97 -8.42 -11.43 -3.79
N VAL A 98 -8.77 -10.57 -2.83
CA VAL A 98 -8.91 -10.96 -1.42
C VAL A 98 -9.95 -12.06 -1.25
N ARG A 99 -11.12 -11.94 -1.88
CA ARG A 99 -12.15 -12.98 -1.83
C ARG A 99 -11.62 -14.32 -2.35
N LYS A 100 -10.97 -14.32 -3.51
CA LYS A 100 -10.38 -15.53 -4.10
C LYS A 100 -9.36 -16.22 -3.17
N LEU A 101 -8.62 -15.45 -2.37
CA LEU A 101 -7.62 -15.99 -1.44
C LEU A 101 -8.23 -16.55 -0.14
N LEU A 102 -9.39 -16.06 0.26
CA LEU A 102 -10.06 -16.50 1.50
C LEU A 102 -10.99 -17.71 1.30
N GLY A 103 -11.30 -18.07 0.05
CA GLY A 103 -12.28 -19.12 -0.28
C GLY A 103 -13.69 -18.55 -0.38
#